data_AF-A0A959T400-F1
#
_entry.id   AF-A0A959T400-F1
#
_cell.length_a   1.000
_cell.length_b   1.000
_cell.length_c   1.000
_cell.angle_alpha   90.00
_cell.angle_beta   90.00
_cell.angle_gamma   90.00
#
_symmetry.space_group_name_H-M   'P 1'
#
loop_
_entity.id
_entity.type
_entity.pdbx_description
1 polymer ?
#
loop_
_entity_poly.entity_id
_entity_poly.type
_entity_poly.pdbx_seq_one_letter_code
_entity_poly.pdbx_strand_id
1 'polypeptide(L)' 'MRSRERIAPNLDRVLLVLYLVLVVMGWANIYSAAYDPDHANILDQSREYGKQGLWIGVSLLIGAG' A
#
# COMPACT_ATOMS: atom_id res chain seq x y z
N MET A 1 30.33 -19.13 -6.14
CA MET A 1 28.87 -19.29 -6.01
C MET A 1 28.40 -18.33 -4.92
N ARG A 2 27.69 -17.24 -5.27
CA ARG A 2 27.17 -16.29 -4.26
C ARG A 2 25.96 -16.94 -3.58
N SER A 3 26.12 -17.32 -2.33
CA SER A 3 25.01 -17.69 -1.46
C SER A 3 24.02 -16.53 -1.49
N ARG A 4 22.85 -16.74 -2.09
CA ARG A 4 21.73 -15.80 -1.97
C ARG A 4 21.33 -15.82 -0.50
N GLU A 5 21.84 -14.87 0.27
CA GLU A 5 21.30 -14.60 1.59
C GLU A 5 19.82 -14.34 1.37
N ARG A 6 18.99 -15.27 1.86
CA ARG A 6 17.54 -15.08 1.88
C ARG A 6 17.36 -13.77 2.63
N ILE A 7 16.69 -12.79 2.03
CA ILE A 7 16.39 -11.50 2.68
C ILE A 7 15.30 -11.70 3.76
N ALA A 8 14.64 -12.87 3.74
CA ALA A 8 13.50 -13.24 4.58
C ALA A 8 13.75 -13.69 6.04
N PRO A 9 14.94 -14.08 6.55
CA PRO A 9 15.06 -14.62 7.90
C PRO A 9 15.06 -13.55 9.00
N ASN A 10 15.29 -12.27 8.69
CA ASN A 10 15.35 -11.18 9.68
C ASN A 10 14.37 -10.03 9.41
N LEU A 11 13.26 -10.29 8.72
CA LEU A 11 12.23 -9.25 8.53
C LEU A 11 11.53 -8.99 9.86
N ASP A 12 11.73 -7.80 10.42
CA ASP A 12 11.03 -7.34 11.62
C ASP A 12 9.53 -7.20 11.29
N ARG A 13 8.75 -8.19 11.75
CA ARG A 13 7.30 -8.25 11.53
C ARG A 13 6.57 -7.08 12.19
N VAL A 14 7.10 -6.54 13.29
CA VAL A 14 6.51 -5.38 13.97
C VAL A 14 6.68 -4.15 13.09
N LEU A 15 7.89 -3.93 12.55
CA LEU A 15 8.15 -2.84 11.62
C LEU A 15 7.30 -2.95 10.35
N LEU A 16 7.15 -4.17 9.81
CA LEU A 16 6.30 -4.42 8.64
C LEU A 16 4.83 -4.06 8.92
N VAL A 17 4.28 -4.52 10.04
CA VAL A 17 2.88 -4.21 10.42
C VAL A 17 2.70 -2.72 10.64
N LEU A 18 3.64 -2.06 11.34
CA LEU A 18 3.60 -0.62 11.55
C LEU A 18 3.62 0.15 10.22
N TYR A 19 4.47 -0.25 9.30
CA TYR A 19 4.51 0.31 7.94
C TYR A 19 3.17 0.15 7.23
N LEU A 20 2.57 -1.05 7.25
CA LEU A 20 1.26 -1.30 6.61
C LEU A 20 0.15 -0.44 7.21
N VAL A 21 0.13 -0.27 8.54
CA VAL A 21 -0.84 0.61 9.21
C VAL A 21 -0.68 2.05 8.74
N LEU A 22 0.55 2.57 8.69
CA LEU A 22 0.82 3.93 8.22
C LEU A 22 0.41 4.13 6.75
N VAL A 23 0.64 3.12 5.90
CA VAL A 23 0.20 3.14 4.49
C VAL A 23 -1.32 3.25 4.39
N VAL A 24 -2.07 2.42 5.13
CA VAL A 24 -3.54 2.47 5.14
C VAL A 24 -4.06 3.79 5.70
N MET A 25 -3.45 4.32 6.77
CA MET A 25 -3.83 5.61 7.34
C MET A 25 -3.56 6.76 6.37
N GLY A 26 -2.41 6.76 5.68
CA GLY A 26 -2.10 7.76 4.66
C GLY A 26 -3.09 7.70 3.50
N TRP A 27 -3.41 6.49 3.03
CA TRP A 27 -4.40 6.29 1.98
C TRP A 27 -5.80 6.78 2.39
N ALA A 28 -6.24 6.48 3.63
CA ALA A 28 -7.51 6.96 4.17
C ALA A 28 -7.56 8.50 4.28
N ASN A 29 -6.45 9.14 4.63
CA ASN A 29 -6.36 10.60 4.67
C ASN A 29 -6.55 11.23 3.27
N ILE A 30 -5.95 10.63 2.24
CA ILE A 30 -6.11 11.09 0.85
C ILE A 30 -7.53 10.85 0.35
N TYR A 31 -8.15 9.72 0.72
CA TYR A 31 -9.55 9.46 0.44
C TYR A 31 -10.44 10.53 1.08
N SER A 32 -10.21 10.87 2.36
CA SER A 32 -10.99 11.90 3.05
C SER A 32 -10.79 13.30 2.45
N ALA A 33 -9.56 13.64 2.05
CA ALA A 33 -9.24 14.97 1.51
C ALA A 33 -9.78 15.18 0.08
N ALA A 34 -9.85 14.10 -0.72
CA ALA A 34 -10.34 14.11 -2.08
C ALA A 34 -11.72 13.44 -2.22
N TYR A 35 -12.46 13.32 -1.09
CA TYR A 35 -13.78 12.70 -1.06
C TYR A 35 -14.75 13.48 -1.93
N ASP A 36 -15.37 12.79 -2.87
CA ASP A 36 -16.33 13.36 -3.80
C ASP A 36 -17.59 12.47 -3.83
N PRO A 37 -18.75 13.00 -3.41
CA PRO A 37 -19.98 12.21 -3.31
C PRO A 37 -20.52 11.72 -4.66
N ASP A 38 -20.15 12.36 -5.78
CA ASP A 38 -20.53 11.91 -7.12
C ASP A 38 -19.68 10.73 -7.62
N HIS A 39 -18.53 10.48 -6.98
CA HIS A 39 -17.60 9.40 -7.33
C HIS A 39 -17.53 8.38 -6.18
N ALA A 40 -18.65 7.71 -5.93
CA ALA A 40 -18.82 6.76 -4.83
C ALA A 40 -17.86 5.55 -4.84
N ASN A 41 -17.10 5.34 -5.92
CA ASN A 41 -16.18 4.22 -6.04
C ASN A 41 -14.79 4.55 -5.46
N ILE A 42 -14.40 3.83 -4.42
CA ILE A 42 -13.10 3.98 -3.73
C ILE A 42 -11.90 3.57 -4.60
N LEU A 43 -12.15 2.85 -5.70
CA LEU A 43 -11.13 2.43 -6.67
C LEU A 43 -11.16 3.26 -7.96
N ASP A 44 -11.82 4.42 -7.95
CA ASP A 44 -11.86 5.29 -9.11
C ASP A 44 -10.46 5.85 -9.45
N GLN A 45 -9.91 5.39 -10.59
CA GLN A 45 -8.59 5.80 -11.09
C GLN A 45 -8.56 7.25 -11.60
N SER A 46 -9.72 7.88 -11.77
CA SER A 46 -9.82 9.32 -12.04
C SER A 46 -9.34 10.15 -10.84
N ARG A 47 -9.41 9.57 -9.62
CA ARG A 47 -9.07 10.24 -8.37
C ARG A 47 -7.72 9.78 -7.82
N GLU A 48 -7.09 10.67 -7.06
CA GLU A 48 -5.77 10.41 -6.46
C GLU A 48 -5.79 9.23 -5.46
N TYR A 49 -6.89 9.06 -4.71
CA TYR A 49 -7.03 7.92 -3.80
C TYR A 49 -7.09 6.58 -4.54
N GLY A 50 -7.74 6.51 -5.71
CA GLY A 50 -7.85 5.27 -6.49
C GLY A 50 -6.51 4.89 -7.13
N LYS A 51 -5.78 5.87 -7.67
CA LYS A 51 -4.41 5.66 -8.17
C LYS A 51 -3.48 5.15 -7.08
N GLN A 52 -3.51 5.76 -5.89
CA GLN A 52 -2.66 5.32 -4.77
C GLN A 52 -3.05 3.93 -4.27
N GLY A 53 -4.34 3.61 -4.20
CA GLY A 53 -4.81 2.27 -3.84
C GLY A 53 -4.28 1.19 -4.79
N LEU A 54 -4.30 1.46 -6.10
CA LEU A 54 -3.73 0.57 -7.12
C LEU A 54 -2.23 0.34 -6.90
N TRP A 55 -1.46 1.41 -6.70
CA TRP A 55 -0.01 1.32 -6.50
C TRP A 55 0.35 0.55 -5.22
N ILE A 56 -0.37 0.78 -4.12
CA ILE A 56 -0.19 0.03 -2.87
C ILE A 56 -0.41 -1.47 -3.12
N GLY A 57 -1.49 -1.84 -3.82
CA GLY A 57 -1.78 -3.24 -4.16
C GLY A 57 -0.70 -3.89 -5.02
N VAL A 58 -0.21 -3.20 -6.05
CA VAL A 58 0.88 -3.70 -6.91
C VAL A 58 2.17 -3.88 -6.12
N SER A 59 2.54 -2.93 -5.26
CA SER A 59 3.74 -3.03 -4.43
C SER A 59 3.68 -4.20 -3.45
N LEU A 60 2.50 -4.50 -2.87
CA LEU A 60 2.32 -5.65 -1.99
C LEU A 60 2.43 -6.98 -2.74
N LEU A 61 1.86 -7.09 -3.94
CA LEU A 61 1.98 -8.28 -4.78
C LEU A 61 3.43 -8.57 -5.18
N ILE A 62 4.18 -7.53 -5.54
CA ILE A 62 5.61 -7.65 -5.88
C ILE A 62 6.44 -7.97 -4.64
N GLY A 63 6.16 -7.32 -3.50
CA GLY A 63 6.91 -7.54 -2.26
C GLY A 63 6.65 -8.89 -1.57
N ALA A 64 5.50 -9.52 -1.87
CA ALA A 64 5.14 -10.83 -1.35
C ALA A 64 5.64 -12.02 -2.21
N GLY A 65 6.02 -11.77 -3.47
CA GLY A 65 6.53 -12.78 -4.42
C GLY A 65 8.05 -12.84 -4.47
#